data_AF-A0A7Y0FNB9-F1
#
_entry.id   AF-A0A7Y0FNB9-F1
#
_cell.length_a   1.000
_cell.length_b   1.000
_cell.length_c   1.000
_cell.angle_alpha   90.00
_cell.angle_beta   90.00
_cell.angle_gamma   90.00
#
_symmetry.space_group_name_H-M   'P 1'
#
loop_
_entity.id
_entity.type
_entity.pdbx_description
1 polymer ?
#
loop_
_entity_poly.entity_id
_entity_poly.type
_entity_poly.pdbx_seq_one_letter_code
_entity_poly.pdbx_strand_id
1 'polypeptide(L)'
;MGNSVSYQLEKWAWSEADFDRMGWHDARIYAVQFGKDISFDVDYIFEWVKSDADDFFSFVVAPVTLVFLNPTSILFNVDCRISQQLEVEDIQRRVASSGSTEWCIETHQGTITITADSFRQVVRRQPTLQTGQQVLPEERGDSSFSVVPDTTFSESTEVRKLKAADFALREKAVQIRRLRRQLEILLEQRSAGVLEVKQYLLEKRRVEDLVSQLKIELQAANYEGVV
;
A
#
# COMPACT_ATOMS: atom_id res chain seq x y z
N MET A 1 3.32 9.09 20.77
CA MET A 1 4.72 8.95 20.32
C MET A 1 4.68 7.92 19.21
N GLY A 2 4.72 8.35 17.95
CA GLY A 2 4.67 7.42 16.82
C GLY A 2 5.97 6.64 16.77
N ASN A 3 5.89 5.31 16.86
CA ASN A 3 7.02 4.46 16.53
C ASN A 3 7.33 4.72 15.04
N SER A 4 8.40 5.47 14.77
CA SER A 4 8.94 5.51 13.41
C SER A 4 9.51 4.13 13.15
N VAL A 5 8.78 3.30 12.42
CA VAL A 5 9.35 2.10 11.83
C VAL A 5 10.35 2.58 10.79
N SER A 6 11.65 2.55 11.12
CA SER A 6 12.70 2.82 10.14
C SER A 6 12.98 1.52 9.40
N TYR A 7 12.43 1.38 8.21
CA TYR A 7 12.77 0.27 7.34
C TYR A 7 14.21 0.42 6.84
N GLN A 8 14.99 -0.66 6.87
CA GLN A 8 16.35 -0.69 6.34
C GLN A 8 16.34 -1.38 4.98
N LEU A 9 16.55 -0.60 3.92
CA LEU A 9 16.57 -1.13 2.56
C LEU A 9 17.79 -2.05 2.35
N GLU A 10 17.54 -3.33 2.03
CA GLU A 10 18.60 -4.32 1.77
C GLU A 10 19.41 -3.95 0.51
N LYS A 11 18.71 -3.60 -0.58
CA LYS A 11 19.31 -3.29 -1.89
C LYS A 11 18.52 -2.24 -2.64
N TRP A 12 19.24 -1.37 -3.34
CA TRP A 12 18.67 -0.38 -4.27
C TRP A 12 18.33 -0.96 -5.64
N ALA A 13 18.98 -2.06 -6.02
CA ALA A 13 18.76 -2.71 -7.30
C ALA A 13 18.65 -4.22 -7.08
N TRP A 14 17.56 -4.78 -7.58
CA TRP A 14 17.22 -6.19 -7.52
C TRP A 14 17.23 -6.74 -8.94
N SER A 15 17.66 -7.99 -9.08
CA SER A 15 17.83 -8.67 -10.36
C SER A 15 17.00 -9.95 -10.40
N GLU A 16 17.01 -10.64 -11.54
CA GLU A 16 16.47 -11.98 -11.68
C GLU A 16 16.99 -13.00 -10.64
N ALA A 17 18.20 -12.81 -10.11
CA ALA A 17 18.77 -13.66 -9.06
C ALA A 17 18.06 -13.47 -7.70
N ASP A 18 17.41 -12.32 -7.51
CA ASP A 18 16.67 -11.99 -6.30
C ASP A 18 15.16 -12.30 -6.42
N PHE A 19 14.68 -12.64 -7.62
CA PHE A 19 13.26 -12.68 -7.98
C PHE A 19 12.41 -13.56 -7.05
N ASP A 20 12.89 -14.76 -6.69
CA ASP A 20 12.14 -15.71 -5.85
C ASP A 20 11.99 -15.21 -4.39
N ARG A 21 12.73 -14.16 -3.99
CA ARG A 21 12.62 -13.51 -2.68
C ARG A 21 11.78 -12.24 -2.71
N MET A 22 11.36 -11.78 -3.89
CA MET A 22 10.52 -10.59 -4.05
C MET A 22 9.06 -10.98 -3.83
N GLY A 23 8.34 -10.21 -3.01
CA GLY A 23 6.88 -10.31 -2.92
C GLY A 23 6.22 -9.39 -3.93
N TRP A 24 5.34 -9.93 -4.77
CA TRP A 24 4.53 -9.14 -5.71
C TRP A 24 3.07 -9.28 -5.33
N HIS A 25 2.47 -8.17 -4.92
CA HIS A 25 1.05 -8.07 -4.64
C HIS A 25 0.70 -6.61 -4.36
N ASP A 26 -0.46 -6.19 -4.83
CA ASP A 26 -1.05 -4.86 -4.62
C ASP A 26 -0.17 -3.68 -5.07
N ALA A 27 0.79 -3.91 -5.96
CA ALA A 27 1.72 -2.87 -6.42
C ALA A 27 1.08 -2.08 -7.57
N ARG A 28 0.87 -0.77 -7.38
CA ARG A 28 0.26 0.07 -8.42
C ARG A 28 1.24 0.38 -9.54
N ILE A 29 0.81 0.17 -10.78
CA ILE A 29 1.49 0.61 -12.00
C ILE A 29 0.96 1.99 -12.40
N TYR A 30 1.87 2.96 -12.54
CA TYR A 30 1.53 4.34 -12.92
C TYR A 30 1.74 4.59 -14.41
N ALA A 31 2.81 4.04 -14.98
CA ALA A 31 3.16 4.30 -16.36
C ALA A 31 4.03 3.17 -16.95
N VAL A 32 4.03 3.09 -18.27
CA VAL A 32 4.90 2.20 -19.06
C VAL A 32 5.68 3.02 -20.07
N GLN A 33 6.97 2.74 -20.20
CA GLN A 33 7.85 3.32 -21.21
C GLN A 33 8.33 2.23 -22.17
N PHE A 34 8.14 2.47 -23.46
CA PHE A 34 8.68 1.65 -24.54
C PHE A 34 9.95 2.30 -25.09
N GLY A 35 11.04 1.54 -25.17
CA GLY A 35 12.31 1.99 -25.70
C GLY A 35 13.19 0.82 -26.10
N LYS A 36 14.51 0.96 -25.93
CA LYS A 36 15.45 -0.18 -26.04
C LYS A 36 15.06 -1.27 -25.03
N ASP A 37 14.69 -0.85 -23.83
CA ASP A 37 14.17 -1.67 -22.74
C ASP A 37 12.71 -1.26 -22.50
N ILE A 38 11.91 -2.13 -21.88
CA ILE A 38 10.56 -1.79 -21.43
C ILE A 38 10.60 -1.54 -19.94
N SER A 39 10.10 -0.37 -19.52
CA SER A 39 10.13 0.03 -18.11
C SER A 39 8.74 0.33 -17.56
N PHE A 40 8.49 -0.04 -16.32
CA PHE A 40 7.27 0.26 -15.57
C PHE A 40 7.61 1.13 -14.38
N ASP A 41 6.80 2.16 -14.16
CA ASP A 41 6.84 2.95 -12.94
C ASP A 41 5.81 2.41 -11.94
N VAL A 42 6.28 1.97 -10.78
CA VAL A 42 5.49 1.19 -9.82
C VAL A 42 5.68 1.73 -8.39
N ASP A 43 4.67 1.56 -7.53
CA ASP A 43 4.84 1.61 -6.08
C ASP A 43 5.00 0.18 -5.53
N TYR A 44 6.19 -0.15 -5.03
CA TYR A 44 6.49 -1.48 -4.50
C TYR A 44 6.35 -1.50 -2.97
N ILE A 45 5.64 -2.51 -2.47
CA ILE A 45 5.41 -2.72 -1.04
C ILE A 45 6.51 -3.63 -0.49
N PHE A 46 7.30 -3.10 0.43
CA PHE A 46 8.39 -3.84 1.09
C PHE A 46 7.92 -4.58 2.34
N GLU A 47 6.96 -4.01 3.07
CA GLU A 47 6.50 -4.57 4.33
C GLU A 47 5.05 -4.16 4.64
N TRP A 48 4.29 -5.11 5.18
CA TRP A 48 2.97 -4.90 5.76
C TRP A 48 3.14 -4.77 7.28
N VAL A 49 3.03 -3.56 7.79
CA VAL A 49 3.20 -3.24 9.20
C VAL A 49 1.85 -3.33 9.90
N LYS A 50 1.67 -4.35 10.73
CA LYS A 50 0.52 -4.45 11.63
C LYS A 50 0.92 -4.00 13.03
N SER A 51 0.23 -2.99 13.56
CA SER A 51 0.36 -2.65 14.98
C SER A 51 -0.52 -3.57 15.80
N ASP A 52 -0.04 -4.07 16.94
CA ASP A 52 -0.85 -4.89 17.85
C ASP A 52 -2.12 -4.19 18.35
N ALA A 53 -2.10 -2.85 18.34
CA ALA A 53 -3.24 -2.04 18.68
C ALA A 53 -4.17 -1.81 17.48
N ASP A 54 -3.66 -1.87 16.25
CA ASP A 54 -4.40 -1.50 15.03
C ASP A 54 -5.02 -2.74 14.36
N ASP A 55 -6.30 -2.65 13.99
CA ASP A 55 -6.96 -3.66 13.16
C ASP A 55 -6.60 -3.50 11.67
N PHE A 56 -5.81 -2.48 11.33
CA PHE A 56 -5.39 -2.17 9.97
C PHE A 56 -3.87 -2.33 9.76
N PHE A 57 -3.48 -2.56 8.51
CA PHE A 57 -2.08 -2.60 8.08
C PHE A 57 -1.63 -1.23 7.58
N SER A 58 -0.49 -0.75 8.06
CA SER A 58 0.30 0.27 7.38
C SER A 58 1.29 -0.41 6.43
N PHE A 59 1.82 0.32 5.47
CA PHE A 59 2.65 -0.25 4.43
C PHE A 59 3.96 0.52 4.31
N VAL A 60 5.07 -0.19 4.21
CA VAL A 60 6.34 0.40 3.83
C VAL A 60 6.43 0.32 2.31
N VAL A 61 6.36 1.47 1.65
CA VAL A 61 6.24 1.56 0.18
C VAL A 61 7.33 2.46 -0.37
N ALA A 62 7.84 2.14 -1.56
CA ALA A 62 8.72 3.05 -2.29
C ALA A 62 8.40 3.09 -3.79
N PRO A 63 8.68 4.22 -4.46
CA PRO A 63 8.64 4.26 -5.91
C PRO A 63 9.78 3.42 -6.49
N VAL A 64 9.47 2.53 -7.44
CA VAL A 64 10.45 1.70 -8.13
C VAL A 64 10.28 1.77 -9.65
N THR A 65 11.37 1.49 -10.36
CA THR A 65 11.35 1.25 -11.81
C THR A 65 11.58 -0.23 -12.05
N LEU A 66 10.62 -0.92 -12.67
CA LEU A 66 10.84 -2.27 -13.21
C LEU A 66 11.34 -2.15 -14.64
N VAL A 67 12.36 -2.91 -15.01
CA VAL A 67 13.02 -2.85 -16.32
C VAL A 67 13.18 -4.26 -16.87
N PHE A 68 12.65 -4.46 -18.07
CA PHE A 68 12.82 -5.67 -18.88
C PHE A 68 13.80 -5.35 -20.02
N LEU A 69 14.98 -5.95 -19.96
CA LEU A 69 16.11 -5.62 -20.83
C LEU A 69 16.05 -6.45 -22.12
N ASN A 70 16.32 -5.80 -23.26
CA ASN A 70 16.26 -6.40 -24.60
C ASN A 70 14.96 -7.20 -24.88
N PRO A 71 13.77 -6.59 -24.73
CA PRO A 71 12.52 -7.31 -24.97
C PRO A 71 12.36 -7.65 -26.46
N THR A 72 11.95 -8.89 -26.75
CA THR A 72 11.66 -9.35 -28.11
C THR A 72 10.18 -9.25 -28.45
N SER A 73 9.31 -9.28 -27.44
CA SER A 73 7.86 -9.16 -27.61
C SER A 73 7.20 -8.66 -26.33
N ILE A 74 6.05 -8.01 -26.50
CA ILE A 74 5.16 -7.61 -25.41
C ILE A 74 3.71 -7.79 -25.86
N LEU A 75 2.88 -8.30 -24.97
CA LEU A 75 1.43 -8.46 -25.14
C LEU A 75 0.72 -7.83 -23.95
N PHE A 76 -0.12 -6.84 -24.22
CA PHE A 76 -1.05 -6.28 -23.25
C PHE A 76 -2.42 -6.91 -23.44
N ASN A 77 -2.91 -7.57 -22.41
CA ASN A 77 -4.27 -8.08 -22.33
C ASN A 77 -4.91 -7.57 -21.05
N VAL A 78 -5.20 -6.27 -21.00
CA VAL A 78 -5.76 -5.58 -19.84
C VAL A 78 -7.05 -4.86 -20.22
N ASP A 79 -8.06 -4.95 -19.36
CA ASP A 79 -9.32 -4.22 -19.49
C ASP A 79 -9.50 -3.30 -18.28
N CYS A 80 -9.26 -2.01 -18.49
CA CYS A 80 -9.28 -1.01 -17.43
C CYS A 80 -10.42 -0.01 -17.67
N ARG A 81 -11.25 0.21 -16.65
CA ARG A 81 -12.11 1.41 -16.60
C ARG A 81 -11.24 2.62 -16.28
N ILE A 82 -11.57 3.79 -16.83
CA ILE A 82 -10.83 5.05 -16.59
C ILE A 82 -10.69 5.38 -15.09
N SER A 83 -11.66 4.97 -14.28
CA SER A 83 -11.66 5.18 -12.82
C SER A 83 -10.85 4.15 -12.03
N GLN A 84 -10.29 3.12 -12.69
CA GLN A 84 -9.54 2.05 -12.04
C GLN A 84 -8.04 2.26 -12.17
N GLN A 85 -7.34 1.79 -11.15
CA GLN A 85 -5.89 1.75 -11.13
C GLN A 85 -5.44 0.40 -11.69
N LEU A 86 -4.25 0.36 -12.30
CA LEU A 86 -3.63 -0.89 -12.73
C LEU A 86 -2.77 -1.42 -11.59
N GLU A 87 -3.13 -2.58 -11.04
CA GLU A 87 -2.52 -3.12 -9.81
C GLU A 87 -2.00 -4.52 -10.07
N VAL A 88 -0.74 -4.77 -9.71
CA VAL A 88 -0.10 -6.09 -9.81
C VAL A 88 -0.70 -7.01 -8.77
N GLU A 89 -1.18 -8.17 -9.21
CA GLU A 89 -1.56 -9.29 -8.35
C GLU A 89 -0.34 -10.16 -8.07
N ASP A 90 0.41 -10.52 -9.13
CA ASP A 90 1.64 -11.32 -9.04
C ASP A 90 2.53 -11.05 -10.27
N ILE A 91 3.81 -11.43 -10.19
CA ILE A 91 4.68 -11.52 -11.37
C ILE A 91 5.26 -12.92 -11.43
N GLN A 92 5.04 -13.59 -12.56
CA GLN A 92 5.55 -14.93 -12.83
C GLN A 92 6.64 -14.88 -13.92
N ARG A 93 7.60 -15.81 -13.83
CA ARG A 93 8.61 -16.02 -14.89
C ARG A 93 8.58 -17.46 -15.40
N ARG A 94 8.74 -17.63 -16.71
CA ARG A 94 8.89 -18.92 -17.37
C ARG A 94 10.08 -18.87 -18.31
N VAL A 95 11.07 -19.73 -18.06
CA VAL A 95 12.25 -19.84 -18.91
C VAL A 95 11.97 -20.88 -19.99
N ALA A 96 11.99 -20.45 -21.25
CA ALA A 96 11.82 -21.35 -22.38
C ALA A 96 13.09 -22.18 -22.61
N SER A 97 12.93 -23.33 -23.28
CA SER A 97 14.06 -24.19 -23.65
C SER A 97 15.09 -23.51 -24.57
N SER A 98 14.67 -22.47 -25.29
CA SER A 98 15.52 -21.60 -26.11
C SER A 98 16.39 -20.63 -25.30
N GLY A 99 16.19 -20.53 -23.98
CA GLY A 99 16.89 -19.60 -23.10
C GLY A 99 16.22 -18.22 -22.95
N SER A 100 15.15 -17.94 -23.70
CA SER A 100 14.36 -16.71 -23.54
C SER A 100 13.45 -16.80 -22.31
N THR A 101 13.31 -15.71 -21.55
CA THR A 101 12.41 -15.66 -20.39
C THR A 101 11.14 -14.90 -20.72
N GLU A 102 10.01 -15.53 -20.46
CA GLU A 102 8.69 -14.91 -20.49
C GLU A 102 8.34 -14.44 -19.07
N TRP A 103 8.07 -13.15 -18.94
CA TRP A 103 7.64 -12.49 -17.70
C TRP A 103 6.15 -12.16 -17.84
N CYS A 104 5.33 -12.68 -16.94
CA CYS A 104 3.89 -12.41 -16.89
C CYS A 104 3.59 -11.56 -15.66
N ILE A 105 3.27 -10.30 -15.88
CA ILE A 105 2.72 -9.42 -14.84
C ILE A 105 1.21 -9.67 -14.82
N GLU A 106 0.75 -10.39 -13.80
CA GLU A 106 -0.67 -10.57 -13.53
C GLU A 106 -1.17 -9.33 -12.80
N THR A 107 -2.28 -8.77 -13.27
CA THR A 107 -2.92 -7.61 -12.67
C THR A 107 -4.37 -7.91 -12.36
N HIS A 108 -4.96 -7.15 -11.45
CA HIS A 108 -6.40 -7.21 -11.19
C HIS A 108 -7.27 -6.89 -12.43
N GLN A 109 -6.66 -6.36 -13.50
CA GLN A 109 -7.32 -5.94 -14.74
C GLN A 109 -6.95 -6.81 -15.95
N GLY A 110 -6.12 -7.85 -15.77
CA GLY A 110 -5.69 -8.73 -16.85
C GLY A 110 -4.21 -9.08 -16.75
N THR A 111 -3.52 -9.22 -17.89
CA THR A 111 -2.14 -9.69 -17.93
C THR A 111 -1.28 -8.87 -18.89
N ILE A 112 -0.03 -8.66 -18.52
CA ILE A 112 1.01 -8.08 -19.39
C ILE A 112 2.15 -9.09 -19.51
N THR A 113 2.35 -9.63 -20.71
CA THR A 113 3.38 -10.64 -20.96
C THR A 113 4.52 -10.04 -21.76
N ILE A 114 5.76 -10.25 -21.31
CA ILE A 114 6.98 -9.69 -21.90
C ILE A 114 7.97 -10.81 -22.09
N THR A 115 8.47 -11.01 -23.31
CA THR A 115 9.63 -11.88 -23.53
C THR A 115 10.88 -11.01 -23.52
N ALA A 116 11.79 -11.26 -22.58
CA ALA A 116 13.01 -10.48 -22.39
C ALA A 116 14.13 -11.35 -21.80
N ASP A 117 15.38 -10.96 -22.05
CA ASP A 117 16.54 -11.71 -21.57
C ASP A 117 16.71 -11.62 -20.05
N SER A 118 16.37 -10.47 -19.46
CA SER A 118 16.61 -10.21 -18.04
C SER A 118 15.65 -9.18 -17.46
N PHE A 119 15.57 -9.20 -16.12
CA PHE A 119 14.71 -8.36 -15.29
C PHE A 119 15.53 -7.59 -14.26
N ARG A 120 15.16 -6.34 -14.01
CA ARG A 120 15.72 -5.51 -12.94
C ARG A 120 14.63 -4.67 -12.29
N GLN A 121 14.64 -4.58 -10.97
CA GLN A 121 13.92 -3.56 -10.21
C GLN A 121 14.91 -2.58 -9.60
N VAL A 122 14.67 -1.27 -9.77
CA VAL A 122 15.45 -0.22 -9.12
C VAL A 122 14.56 0.57 -8.18
N VAL A 123 14.93 0.59 -6.90
CA VAL A 123 14.28 1.41 -5.88
C VAL A 123 14.73 2.86 -6.07
N ARG A 124 13.80 3.78 -6.30
CA ARG A 124 14.12 5.17 -6.63
C ARG A 124 14.38 6.03 -5.40
N ARG A 125 13.75 5.72 -4.27
CA ARG A 125 13.86 6.47 -3.00
C ARG A 125 13.76 5.52 -1.80
N GLN A 126 14.21 5.96 -0.62
CA GLN A 126 14.03 5.17 0.60
C GLN A 126 12.54 4.82 0.79
N PRO A 127 12.21 3.57 1.16
CA PRO A 127 10.84 3.21 1.49
C PRO A 127 10.35 3.99 2.70
N THR A 128 9.11 4.47 2.65
CA THR A 128 8.50 5.24 3.72
C THR A 128 7.18 4.60 4.16
N LEU A 129 6.80 4.84 5.42
CA LEU A 129 5.56 4.30 5.96
C LEU A 129 4.35 5.09 5.41
N GLN A 130 3.34 4.35 4.98
CA GLN A 130 2.10 4.83 4.37
C GLN A 130 0.90 4.19 5.07
N THR A 131 -0.25 4.88 5.06
CA THR A 131 -1.54 4.35 5.54
C THR A 131 -2.23 3.47 4.49
N GLY A 132 -1.83 3.57 3.22
CA GLY A 132 -2.28 2.76 2.10
C GLY A 132 -1.12 2.12 1.35
N GLN A 133 -1.44 1.33 0.33
CA GLN A 133 -0.47 0.53 -0.44
C GLN A 133 0.32 1.34 -1.49
N GLN A 134 0.25 2.67 -1.43
CA GLN A 134 0.82 3.60 -2.40
C GLN A 134 1.54 4.73 -1.67
N VAL A 135 2.53 5.32 -2.33
CA VAL A 135 3.18 6.52 -1.83
C VAL A 135 2.25 7.70 -2.06
N LEU A 136 2.08 8.53 -1.02
CA LEU A 136 1.26 9.75 -1.10
C LEU A 136 1.62 10.57 -2.35
N PRO A 137 0.66 11.03 -3.18
CA PRO A 137 0.96 11.71 -4.44
C PRO A 137 1.92 12.89 -4.31
N GLU A 138 1.76 13.71 -3.26
CA GLU A 138 2.62 14.85 -2.95
C GLU A 138 4.06 14.44 -2.59
N GLU A 139 4.25 13.23 -2.07
CA GLU A 139 5.56 12.62 -1.80
C GLU A 139 6.15 11.95 -3.05
N ARG A 140 5.31 11.22 -3.80
CA ARG A 140 5.72 10.42 -4.96
C ARG A 140 6.21 11.29 -6.11
N GLY A 141 5.46 12.34 -6.43
CA GLY A 141 5.65 13.16 -7.63
C GLY A 141 5.18 12.47 -8.91
N ASP A 142 5.62 13.00 -10.05
CA ASP A 142 5.22 12.50 -11.37
C ASP A 142 5.80 11.11 -11.68
N SER A 143 5.25 10.50 -12.74
CA SER A 143 5.76 9.22 -13.23
C SER A 143 7.22 9.31 -13.65
N SER A 144 8.02 8.30 -13.32
CA SER A 144 9.45 8.31 -13.60
C SER A 144 10.00 6.91 -13.82
N PHE A 145 10.94 6.82 -14.77
CA PHE A 145 11.63 5.59 -15.16
C PHE A 145 13.12 5.65 -14.80
N SER A 146 13.50 6.49 -13.83
CA SER A 146 14.90 6.59 -13.41
C SER A 146 15.41 5.25 -12.89
N VAL A 147 16.58 4.84 -13.37
CA VAL A 147 17.34 3.68 -12.88
C VAL A 147 18.48 4.09 -11.95
N VAL A 148 18.50 5.37 -11.56
CA VAL A 148 19.44 5.95 -10.58
C VAL A 148 18.64 6.30 -9.32
N PRO A 149 18.94 5.66 -8.18
CA PRO A 149 18.30 6.01 -6.92
C PRO A 149 18.63 7.44 -6.46
N ASP A 150 17.61 8.16 -6.02
CA ASP A 150 17.76 9.42 -5.29
C ASP A 150 17.93 9.11 -3.80
N THR A 151 19.17 8.78 -3.44
CA THR A 151 19.56 8.46 -2.05
C THR A 151 19.53 9.68 -1.13
N THR A 152 19.41 10.89 -1.70
CA THR A 152 19.39 12.16 -1.00
C THR A 152 17.98 12.71 -0.78
N PHE A 153 16.96 12.03 -1.31
CA PHE A 153 15.58 12.43 -1.14
C PHE A 153 15.21 12.56 0.34
N SER A 154 14.54 13.66 0.66
CA SER A 154 13.93 13.86 1.97
C SER A 154 12.54 14.45 1.79
N GLU A 155 11.56 13.88 2.49
CA GLU A 155 10.20 14.41 2.51
C GLU A 155 10.20 15.89 2.92
N SER A 156 9.39 16.71 2.21
CA SER A 156 9.16 18.10 2.59
C SER A 156 8.40 18.20 3.91
N THR A 157 8.42 19.37 4.52
CA THR A 157 7.66 19.64 5.75
C THR A 157 6.15 19.47 5.52
N GLU A 158 5.69 19.85 4.33
CA GLU A 158 4.30 19.76 3.89
C GLU A 158 3.86 18.30 3.77
N VAL A 159 4.66 17.46 3.11
CA VAL A 159 4.40 16.01 2.99
C VAL A 159 4.32 15.36 4.38
N ARG A 160 5.26 15.66 5.28
CA ARG A 160 5.22 15.13 6.65
C ARG A 160 3.95 15.52 7.40
N LYS A 161 3.47 16.76 7.22
CA LYS A 161 2.20 17.21 7.81
C LYS A 161 1.00 16.47 7.24
N LEU A 162 0.96 16.26 5.92
CA LEU A 162 -0.11 15.51 5.25
C LEU A 162 -0.16 14.07 5.76
N LYS A 163 0.99 13.37 5.78
CA LYS A 163 1.08 12.01 6.32
C LYS A 163 0.65 11.95 7.78
N ALA A 164 1.15 12.86 8.62
CA ALA A 164 0.75 12.90 10.04
C ALA A 164 -0.76 13.12 10.23
N ALA A 165 -1.37 14.00 9.42
CA ALA A 165 -2.81 14.22 9.44
C ALA A 165 -3.58 12.97 9.01
N ASP A 166 -3.12 12.29 7.96
CA ASP A 166 -3.75 11.07 7.45
C ASP A 166 -3.67 9.91 8.46
N PHE A 167 -2.51 9.71 9.10
CA PHE A 167 -2.36 8.77 10.22
C PHE A 167 -3.30 9.12 11.39
N ALA A 168 -3.46 10.40 11.73
CA ALA A 168 -4.36 10.82 12.79
C ALA A 168 -5.84 10.56 12.46
N LEU A 169 -6.25 10.75 11.20
CA LEU A 169 -7.61 10.39 10.75
C LEU A 169 -7.82 8.88 10.84
N ARG A 170 -6.83 8.09 10.40
CA ARG A 170 -6.88 6.64 10.52
C ARG A 170 -6.99 6.19 11.98
N GLU A 171 -6.22 6.76 12.90
CA GLU A 171 -6.32 6.44 14.34
C GLU A 171 -7.75 6.68 14.89
N LYS A 172 -8.43 7.75 14.44
CA LYS A 172 -9.83 7.99 14.81
C LYS A 172 -10.77 6.90 14.28
N ALA A 173 -10.57 6.45 13.02
CA ALA A 173 -11.35 5.37 12.44
C ALA A 173 -11.16 4.05 13.21
N VAL A 174 -9.92 3.74 13.59
CA VAL A 174 -9.58 2.60 14.47
C VAL A 174 -10.30 2.71 15.80
N GLN A 175 -10.28 3.90 16.41
CA GLN A 175 -10.94 4.13 17.68
C GLN A 175 -12.46 3.90 17.59
N ILE A 176 -13.12 4.31 16.50
CA ILE A 176 -14.55 4.01 16.28
C ILE A 176 -14.81 2.51 16.29
N ARG A 177 -13.97 1.70 15.61
CA ARG A 177 -14.13 0.23 15.61
C ARG A 177 -13.95 -0.37 16.99
N ARG A 178 -12.93 0.07 17.74
CA ARG A 178 -12.72 -0.38 19.13
C ARG A 178 -13.90 -0.03 20.02
N LEU A 179 -14.45 1.18 19.89
CA LEU A 179 -15.64 1.61 20.64
C LEU A 179 -16.89 0.81 20.25
N ARG A 180 -17.06 0.46 18.98
CA ARG A 180 -18.15 -0.44 18.53
C ARG A 180 -18.01 -1.83 19.14
N ARG A 181 -16.82 -2.41 19.14
CA ARG A 181 -16.55 -3.68 19.83
C ARG A 181 -16.81 -3.57 21.33
N GLN A 182 -16.49 -2.43 21.95
CA GLN A 182 -16.85 -2.19 23.35
C GLN A 182 -18.37 -2.18 23.58
N LEU A 183 -19.17 -1.64 22.65
CA LEU A 183 -20.64 -1.69 22.72
C LEU A 183 -21.17 -3.13 22.68
N GLU A 184 -20.58 -3.98 21.83
CA GLU A 184 -20.91 -5.40 21.75
C GLU A 184 -20.62 -6.11 23.08
N ILE A 185 -19.43 -5.91 23.64
CA ILE A 185 -19.03 -6.47 24.94
C ILE A 185 -19.98 -6.00 26.06
N LEU A 186 -20.35 -4.71 26.09
CA LEU A 186 -21.30 -4.19 27.07
C LEU A 186 -22.68 -4.87 26.97
N LEU A 187 -23.14 -5.14 25.74
CA LEU A 187 -24.41 -5.83 25.50
C LEU A 187 -24.34 -7.30 25.96
N GLU A 188 -23.23 -7.99 25.71
CA GLU A 188 -23.00 -9.36 26.17
C GLU A 188 -22.99 -9.45 27.70
N GLN A 189 -22.23 -8.57 28.36
CA GLN A 189 -22.18 -8.49 29.83
C GLN A 189 -23.54 -8.20 30.44
N ARG A 190 -24.33 -7.32 29.79
CA ARG A 190 -25.70 -7.03 30.22
C ARG A 190 -26.60 -8.26 30.07
N SER A 191 -26.48 -8.98 28.96
CA SER A 191 -27.27 -10.18 28.64
C SER A 191 -26.93 -11.35 29.58
N ALA A 192 -25.67 -11.45 29.98
CA ALA A 192 -25.19 -12.42 30.96
C ALA A 192 -25.57 -12.07 32.42
N GLY A 193 -26.26 -10.94 32.66
CA GLY A 193 -26.64 -10.50 34.00
C GLY A 193 -25.48 -9.96 34.85
N VAL A 194 -24.28 -9.82 34.27
CA VAL A 194 -23.08 -9.30 34.94
C VAL A 194 -23.17 -7.79 35.17
N LEU A 195 -23.80 -7.07 34.23
CA LEU A 195 -23.91 -5.61 34.27
C LEU A 195 -25.34 -5.16 34.61
N GLU A 196 -25.46 -4.27 35.59
CA GLU A 196 -26.75 -3.66 35.96
C GLU A 196 -27.31 -2.77 34.84
N VAL A 197 -28.63 -2.70 34.73
CA VAL A 197 -29.32 -1.93 33.67
C VAL A 197 -28.87 -0.47 33.65
N LYS A 198 -28.83 0.19 34.81
CA LYS A 198 -28.48 1.61 34.90
C LYS A 198 -27.04 1.86 34.46
N GLN A 199 -26.10 1.00 34.91
CA GLN A 199 -24.69 1.10 34.53
C GLN A 199 -24.50 0.86 33.04
N TYR A 200 -25.16 -0.17 32.48
CA TYR A 200 -25.17 -0.43 31.04
C TYR A 200 -25.64 0.77 30.23
N LEU A 201 -26.77 1.38 30.59
CA LEU A 201 -27.33 2.52 29.85
C LEU A 201 -26.41 3.75 29.87
N LEU A 202 -25.75 4.01 31.01
CA LEU A 202 -24.82 5.13 31.14
C LEU A 202 -23.57 4.92 30.29
N GLU A 203 -22.93 3.74 30.39
CA GLU A 203 -21.73 3.43 29.60
C GLU A 203 -22.04 3.34 28.10
N LYS A 204 -23.17 2.73 27.73
CA LYS A 204 -23.62 2.66 26.34
C LYS A 204 -23.73 4.06 25.74
N ARG A 205 -24.46 4.97 26.40
CA ARG A 205 -24.64 6.35 25.92
C ARG A 205 -23.29 7.06 25.75
N ARG A 206 -22.41 6.95 26.76
CA ARG A 206 -21.07 7.55 26.71
C ARG A 206 -20.27 7.07 25.50
N VAL A 207 -20.29 5.77 25.22
CA VAL A 207 -19.56 5.19 24.08
C VAL A 207 -20.21 5.58 22.75
N GLU A 208 -21.54 5.60 22.65
CA GLU A 208 -22.27 6.06 21.47
C GLU A 208 -22.00 7.53 21.14
N ASP A 209 -21.92 8.40 22.16
CA ASP A 209 -21.59 9.82 22.00
C ASP A 209 -20.17 9.99 21.45
N LEU A 210 -19.19 9.23 21.98
CA LEU A 210 -17.81 9.24 21.49
C LEU A 210 -17.70 8.76 20.04
N VAL A 211 -18.40 7.69 19.67
CA VAL A 211 -18.45 7.21 18.28
C VAL A 211 -19.04 8.28 17.37
N SER A 212 -20.11 8.93 17.79
CA SER A 212 -20.78 9.97 17.01
C SER A 212 -19.87 11.18 16.80
N GLN A 213 -19.16 11.63 17.84
CA GLN A 213 -18.20 12.71 17.75
C GLN A 213 -17.07 12.41 16.76
N LEU A 214 -16.45 11.23 16.86
CA LEU A 214 -15.37 10.84 15.96
C LEU A 214 -15.85 10.73 14.49
N LYS A 215 -17.08 10.26 14.26
CA LYS A 215 -17.67 10.24 12.91
C LYS A 215 -17.85 11.63 12.32
N ILE A 216 -18.30 12.60 13.11
CA ILE A 216 -18.44 14.00 12.68
C ILE A 216 -17.07 14.55 12.27
N GLU A 217 -16.02 14.28 13.06
CA GLU A 217 -14.66 14.72 12.74
C GLU A 217 -14.11 14.07 11.46
N LEU A 218 -14.34 12.77 11.25
CA LEU A 218 -13.93 12.08 10.01
C LEU A 218 -14.69 12.61 8.79
N GLN A 219 -16.00 12.85 8.93
CA GLN A 219 -16.82 13.39 7.86
C GLN A 219 -16.39 14.83 7.51
N ALA A 220 -16.10 15.67 8.50
CA ALA A 220 -15.61 17.03 8.27
C ALA A 220 -14.24 17.05 7.55
N ALA A 221 -13.45 15.98 7.71
CA ALA A 221 -12.17 15.81 7.03
C ALA A 221 -12.28 15.10 5.66
N ASN A 222 -13.49 14.76 5.19
CA ASN A 222 -13.74 13.95 3.98
C ASN A 222 -12.92 12.64 3.98
N TYR A 223 -12.79 11.98 5.13
CA TYR A 223 -12.05 10.72 5.22
C TYR A 223 -12.83 9.58 4.54
N GLU A 224 -12.27 9.00 3.48
CA GLU A 224 -12.89 7.92 2.70
C GLU A 224 -12.49 6.51 3.19
N GLY A 225 -11.67 6.39 4.24
CA GLY A 225 -11.27 5.10 4.78
C GLY A 225 -12.44 4.34 5.44
N VAL A 226 -12.33 3.02 5.49
CA VAL A 226 -13.42 2.14 5.96
C VAL A 226 -13.64 2.31 7.47
N VAL A 227 -14.79 2.87 7.89
CA VAL A 227 -15.18 3.07 9.31
C VAL A 227 -15.92 1.87 9.91
#